data_AF-A0A920WRG9-F1
#
_entry.id   AF-A0A920WRG9-F1
#
_cell.length_a   1.000
_cell.length_b   1.000
_cell.length_c   1.000
_cell.angle_alpha   90.00
_cell.angle_beta   90.00
_cell.angle_gamma   90.00
#
_symmetry.space_group_name_H-M   'P 1'
#
loop_
_entity.id
_entity.type
_entity.pdbx_description
1 polymer ?
#
loop_
_entity_poly.entity_id
_entity_poly.type
_entity_poly.pdbx_seq_one_letter_code
_entity_poly.pdbx_strand_id
1 'polypeptide(L)'
;MCLARFGFRTRNTHGAALAWMKCSTPSTSSTRARRFDYDTDGAVIKLNSFSQRDRIGATAKAPRWAMAYKYAPEQAQTRLNAITVQVGRTGTLTPVAELEPVFLDGSTISRATLHNEEEIARKDIRVGDTVIIEKRGDVIPGLIGVVKEERPAGAEPFDMQRATGSQCPECDGEIRKDESFVAWRCINTRCPAQAAQRLEHFAARTALDIECLGDIVSDKLVERGLVSEPLDLFSLSIEQLGPLNLGTADEPRVFGEKNATKLVESVARARGMGLDRWLFAMAIPEMGRTTASSLAKYHDNLQAVAESPLLREVIALDEKIAETVRINPRSRKNRPNSDVDKAGRERLYKSLVSEIRDSLGRLESLCFAKITKENGDHPPNYTTEVGPSVARSVLDWFASETGSATLECLARLGIDPQGGRPSGGGVFAGKRFVITGTLSTMSRDEAKEKIEANGGKTIGSVSKKTDYLLAGEQAGLKLAKAETLGVTILDEVNFLKRIGD
;
A
#
# COMPACT_ATOMS: atom_id res chain seq x y z
N MET A 1 11.18 -41.25 7.91
CA MET A 1 11.26 -41.97 6.61
C MET A 1 11.78 -41.01 5.56
N CYS A 2 12.81 -41.41 4.79
CA CYS A 2 13.54 -40.49 3.92
C CYS A 2 12.91 -40.49 2.53
N LEU A 3 12.35 -39.35 2.09
CA LEU A 3 11.74 -39.15 0.76
C LEU A 3 12.63 -39.64 -0.40
N ALA A 4 13.95 -39.59 -0.21
CA ALA A 4 14.94 -40.14 -1.14
C ALA A 4 14.69 -41.61 -1.52
N ARG A 5 14.25 -42.45 -0.56
CA ARG A 5 13.97 -43.87 -0.79
C ARG A 5 12.78 -44.11 -1.73
N PHE A 6 11.91 -43.11 -1.88
CA PHE A 6 10.75 -43.16 -2.77
C PHE A 6 11.02 -42.42 -4.09
N GLY A 7 12.28 -42.14 -4.43
CA GLY A 7 12.65 -41.51 -5.70
C GLY A 7 12.50 -39.98 -5.74
N PHE A 8 12.07 -39.34 -4.64
CA PHE A 8 12.05 -37.88 -4.57
C PHE A 8 13.46 -37.33 -4.50
N ARG A 9 13.73 -36.28 -5.29
CA ARG A 9 15.01 -35.57 -5.26
C ARG A 9 15.16 -34.83 -3.92
N THR A 10 16.03 -35.32 -3.06
CA THR A 10 16.45 -34.63 -1.84
C THR A 10 17.93 -34.31 -1.92
N ARG A 11 18.33 -33.04 -1.71
CA ARG A 11 19.76 -32.68 -1.66
C ARG A 11 20.32 -32.94 -0.25
N ASN A 12 21.58 -33.40 -0.18
CA ASN A 12 22.30 -33.77 1.06
C ASN A 12 22.75 -32.56 1.91
N THR A 13 22.02 -31.45 1.88
CA THR A 13 22.39 -30.19 2.54
C THR A 13 21.73 -30.01 3.92
N HIS A 14 21.11 -31.07 4.46
CA HIS A 14 20.42 -31.07 5.74
C HIS A 14 21.29 -31.69 6.84
N GLY A 15 21.34 -31.08 8.02
CA GLY A 15 22.06 -31.59 9.19
C GLY A 15 21.20 -31.56 10.45
N ALA A 16 21.40 -32.53 11.35
CA ALA A 16 20.77 -32.53 12.68
C ALA A 16 21.75 -31.95 13.71
N ALA A 17 21.31 -30.97 14.48
CA ALA A 17 22.09 -30.39 15.57
C ALA A 17 21.33 -30.51 16.89
N LEU A 18 22.06 -30.83 17.97
CA LEU A 18 21.51 -31.05 19.32
C LEU A 18 21.33 -29.76 20.13
N ALA A 19 21.85 -28.62 19.67
CA ALA A 19 21.79 -27.34 20.39
C ALA A 19 21.80 -26.14 19.44
N TRP A 20 21.11 -25.06 19.83
CA TRP A 20 21.04 -23.80 19.07
C TRP A 20 22.43 -23.22 18.73
N MET A 21 23.41 -23.31 19.65
CA MET A 21 24.79 -22.87 19.41
C MET A 21 25.48 -23.61 18.25
N LYS A 22 25.11 -24.86 17.98
CA LYS A 22 25.64 -25.64 16.84
C LYS A 22 24.89 -25.38 15.52
N CYS A 23 23.67 -24.84 15.59
CA CYS A 23 22.96 -24.32 14.42
C CYS A 23 23.42 -22.89 14.04
N SER A 24 23.84 -22.09 15.04
CA SER A 24 24.22 -20.67 14.87
C SER A 24 25.72 -20.43 14.72
N THR A 25 26.57 -21.40 15.06
CA THR A 25 27.97 -21.39 14.62
C THR A 25 28.03 -21.97 13.22
N PRO A 26 28.28 -21.18 12.16
CA PRO A 26 28.84 -21.76 10.95
C PRO A 26 30.18 -22.34 11.41
N SER A 27 30.33 -23.67 11.37
CA SER A 27 31.60 -24.32 11.66
C SER A 27 32.71 -23.61 10.87
N THR A 28 33.54 -22.81 11.54
CA THR A 28 34.91 -22.38 11.17
C THR A 28 35.25 -22.45 9.67
N SER A 29 34.42 -21.80 8.85
CA SER A 29 34.56 -21.69 7.39
C SER A 29 33.74 -20.51 6.85
N SER A 30 33.50 -19.49 7.70
CA SER A 30 32.64 -18.32 7.49
C SER A 30 33.13 -17.33 6.41
N THR A 31 33.84 -17.81 5.40
CA THR A 31 34.19 -17.07 4.18
C THR A 31 34.12 -17.92 2.92
N ARG A 32 33.69 -19.18 2.99
CA ARG A 32 33.28 -19.92 1.80
C ARG A 32 31.76 -20.00 1.81
N ALA A 33 31.14 -19.15 1.00
CA ALA A 33 29.92 -19.51 0.31
C ALA A 33 30.01 -21.01 -0.02
N ARG A 34 29.16 -21.84 0.61
CA ARG A 34 28.84 -23.12 -0.01
C ARG A 34 28.22 -22.69 -1.34
N ARG A 35 29.01 -22.78 -2.42
CA ARG A 35 28.52 -22.61 -3.79
C ARG A 35 27.50 -23.72 -4.00
N PHE A 36 26.27 -23.44 -3.62
CA PHE A 36 25.13 -24.14 -4.14
C PHE A 36 25.02 -23.70 -5.60
N ASP A 37 24.72 -24.63 -6.51
CA ASP A 37 24.45 -24.29 -7.92
C ASP A 37 23.07 -23.62 -8.08
N TYR A 38 22.60 -22.93 -7.04
CA TYR A 38 21.27 -22.33 -6.91
C TYR A 38 21.29 -21.30 -5.77
N ASP A 39 20.44 -20.29 -5.88
CA ASP A 39 20.34 -19.23 -4.88
C ASP A 39 19.64 -19.69 -3.60
N THR A 40 20.06 -19.14 -2.47
CA THR A 40 19.49 -19.41 -1.14
C THR A 40 19.50 -18.14 -0.31
N ASP A 41 18.35 -17.74 0.23
CA ASP A 41 18.19 -16.56 1.08
C ASP A 41 18.38 -16.86 2.58
N GLY A 42 18.69 -18.11 2.93
CA GLY A 42 18.83 -18.55 4.31
C GLY A 42 18.73 -20.07 4.50
N ALA A 43 18.47 -20.47 5.75
CA ALA A 43 18.22 -21.85 6.14
C ALA A 43 16.90 -21.96 6.92
N VAL A 44 16.18 -23.07 6.78
CA VAL A 44 14.97 -23.32 7.60
C VAL A 44 15.33 -24.23 8.77
N ILE A 45 15.21 -23.71 9.98
CA ILE A 45 15.42 -24.46 11.22
C ILE A 45 14.10 -25.12 11.60
N LYS A 46 14.11 -26.44 11.83
CA LYS A 46 12.90 -27.23 12.17
C LYS A 46 13.17 -28.09 13.40
N LEU A 47 12.19 -28.22 14.29
CA LEU A 47 12.22 -29.26 15.33
C LEU A 47 12.20 -30.63 14.65
N ASN A 48 13.15 -31.52 14.96
CA ASN A 48 13.24 -32.79 14.27
C ASN A 48 12.11 -33.77 14.65
N SER A 49 11.68 -33.77 15.91
CA SER A 49 10.64 -34.69 16.41
C SER A 49 9.23 -34.26 15.97
N PHE A 50 8.50 -35.16 15.31
CA PHE A 50 7.12 -34.91 14.89
C PHE A 50 6.15 -34.72 16.06
N SER A 51 6.30 -35.50 17.15
CA SER A 51 5.44 -35.35 18.33
C SER A 51 5.58 -33.98 19.00
N GLN A 52 6.77 -33.38 18.93
CA GLN A 52 7.00 -32.01 19.41
C GLN A 52 6.34 -30.97 18.49
N ARG A 53 6.32 -31.20 17.16
CA ARG A 53 5.64 -30.31 16.20
C ARG A 53 4.14 -30.26 16.47
N ASP A 54 3.51 -31.41 16.70
CA ASP A 54 2.08 -31.51 16.96
C ASP A 54 1.69 -30.79 18.25
N ARG A 55 2.52 -30.93 19.30
CA ARG A 55 2.28 -30.29 20.60
C ARG A 55 2.32 -28.75 20.54
N ILE A 56 3.21 -28.18 19.72
CA ILE A 56 3.36 -26.72 19.65
C ILE A 56 2.54 -26.07 18.53
N GLY A 57 2.10 -26.83 17.53
CA GLY A 57 1.13 -26.41 16.53
C GLY A 57 1.61 -25.25 15.64
N ALA A 58 0.66 -24.41 15.20
CA ALA A 58 0.88 -23.32 14.26
C ALA A 58 0.11 -22.06 14.67
N THR A 59 0.53 -20.90 14.17
CA THR A 59 -0.24 -19.66 14.17
C THR A 59 -1.15 -19.60 12.94
N ALA A 60 -1.90 -18.50 12.77
CA ALA A 60 -2.74 -18.30 11.59
C ALA A 60 -1.95 -18.29 10.26
N LYS A 61 -0.64 -17.98 10.28
CA LYS A 61 0.19 -17.80 9.08
C LYS A 61 1.43 -18.69 9.02
N ALA A 62 1.95 -19.19 10.15
CA ALA A 62 3.21 -19.94 10.18
C ALA A 62 3.24 -21.04 11.27
N PRO A 63 3.92 -22.18 11.03
CA PRO A 63 4.16 -23.20 12.07
C PRO A 63 5.03 -22.67 13.20
N ARG A 64 4.79 -23.10 14.44
CA ARG A 64 5.64 -22.71 15.58
C ARG A 64 6.93 -23.53 15.69
N TRP A 65 6.99 -24.65 14.98
CA TRP A 65 8.11 -25.61 15.01
C TRP A 65 9.13 -25.43 13.90
N ALA A 66 8.95 -24.44 13.02
CA ALA A 66 9.90 -24.10 11.99
C ALA A 66 10.08 -22.58 11.88
N MET A 67 11.30 -22.15 11.59
CA MET A 67 11.64 -20.75 11.39
C MET A 67 12.62 -20.61 10.24
N ALA A 68 12.38 -19.64 9.35
CA ALA A 68 13.35 -19.26 8.33
C ALA A 68 14.41 -18.36 8.98
N TYR A 69 15.66 -18.81 8.97
CA TYR A 69 16.84 -18.06 9.35
C TYR A 69 17.45 -17.47 8.09
N LYS A 70 17.16 -16.20 7.82
CA LYS A 70 17.70 -15.51 6.64
C LYS A 70 19.18 -15.21 6.82
N TYR A 71 19.96 -15.34 5.74
CA TYR A 71 21.36 -14.91 5.75
C TYR A 71 21.46 -13.39 5.86
N ALA A 72 22.64 -12.91 6.29
CA ALA A 72 22.92 -11.49 6.21
C ALA A 72 22.78 -11.07 4.74
N PRO A 73 21.99 -10.02 4.44
CA PRO A 73 21.79 -9.58 3.08
C PRO A 73 23.12 -9.17 2.46
N GLU A 74 23.29 -9.44 1.16
CA GLU A 74 24.46 -8.99 0.44
C GLU A 74 24.52 -7.46 0.48
N GLN A 75 25.72 -6.94 0.72
CA GLN A 75 26.00 -5.51 0.73
C GLN A 75 27.07 -5.22 -0.29
N ALA A 76 26.90 -4.13 -1.03
CA ALA A 76 27.92 -3.59 -1.91
C ALA A 76 28.30 -2.19 -1.47
N GLN A 77 29.55 -1.81 -1.72
CA GLN A 77 30.01 -0.44 -1.57
C GLN A 77 30.11 0.19 -2.95
N THR A 78 29.64 1.42 -3.07
CA THR A 78 29.74 2.19 -4.30
C THR A 78 29.86 3.68 -4.01
N ARG A 79 30.23 4.47 -5.00
CA ARG A 79 30.35 5.92 -4.87
C ARG A 79 29.01 6.60 -5.11
N LEU A 80 28.66 7.56 -4.24
CA LEU A 80 27.54 8.45 -4.45
C LEU A 80 27.96 9.61 -5.36
N ASN A 81 27.53 9.59 -6.61
CA ASN A 81 27.92 10.58 -7.62
C ASN A 81 27.14 11.88 -7.49
N ALA A 82 25.83 11.79 -7.25
CA ALA A 82 24.96 12.96 -7.05
C ALA A 82 23.71 12.60 -6.24
N ILE A 83 23.03 13.63 -5.74
CA ILE A 83 21.67 13.50 -5.19
C ILE A 83 20.75 14.33 -6.08
N THR A 84 19.86 13.67 -6.81
CA THR A 84 18.81 14.33 -7.60
C THR A 84 17.52 14.39 -6.80
N VAL A 85 16.63 15.34 -7.12
CA VAL A 85 15.35 15.51 -6.42
C VAL A 85 14.22 15.26 -7.39
N GLN A 86 13.39 14.26 -7.09
CA GLN A 86 12.19 13.94 -7.87
C GLN A 86 10.96 14.54 -7.20
N VAL A 87 10.03 15.08 -7.99
CA VAL A 87 8.77 15.63 -7.47
C VAL A 87 7.68 14.58 -7.62
N GLY A 88 7.12 14.12 -6.49
CA GLY A 88 6.04 13.14 -6.47
C GLY A 88 4.67 13.75 -6.83
N ARG A 89 3.67 12.89 -7.02
CA ARG A 89 2.28 13.23 -7.36
C ARG A 89 1.64 14.28 -6.45
N THR A 90 1.92 14.19 -5.15
CA THR A 90 1.41 15.12 -4.12
C THR A 90 2.40 16.26 -3.82
N GLY A 91 3.29 16.52 -4.77
CA GLY A 91 4.35 17.52 -4.66
C GLY A 91 5.54 17.11 -3.79
N THR A 92 5.55 15.92 -3.18
CA THR A 92 6.66 15.46 -2.31
C THR A 92 8.00 15.47 -3.04
N LEU A 93 8.97 16.26 -2.57
CA LEU A 93 10.35 16.24 -3.04
C LEU A 93 11.08 15.04 -2.43
N THR A 94 11.41 14.06 -3.27
CA THR A 94 12.08 12.81 -2.87
C THR A 94 13.52 12.84 -3.37
N PRO A 95 14.52 12.86 -2.47
CA PRO A 95 15.91 12.77 -2.86
C PRO A 95 16.27 11.34 -3.30
N VAL A 96 16.97 11.24 -4.42
CA VAL A 96 17.42 9.98 -5.03
C VAL A 96 18.93 10.03 -5.20
N ALA A 97 19.60 8.99 -4.72
CA ALA A 97 21.02 8.80 -4.90
C ALA A 97 21.30 8.32 -6.33
N GLU A 98 22.13 9.07 -7.05
CA GLU A 98 22.75 8.64 -8.31
C GLU A 98 24.10 8.01 -7.96
N LEU A 99 24.20 6.70 -8.17
CA LEU A 99 25.32 5.87 -7.73
C LEU A 99 26.20 5.48 -8.91
N GLU A 100 27.48 5.27 -8.63
CA GLU A 100 28.34 4.52 -9.55
C GLU A 100 27.75 3.10 -9.72
N PRO A 101 27.51 2.63 -10.95
CA PRO A 101 26.85 1.35 -11.17
C PRO A 101 27.58 0.20 -10.49
N VAL A 102 26.87 -0.53 -9.61
CA VAL A 102 27.44 -1.64 -8.85
C VAL A 102 26.53 -2.87 -8.93
N PHE A 103 27.14 -4.04 -9.10
CA PHE A 103 26.39 -5.30 -9.15
C PHE A 103 26.10 -5.78 -7.72
N LEU A 104 24.83 -6.02 -7.42
CA LEU A 104 24.38 -6.54 -6.12
C LEU A 104 23.20 -7.49 -6.33
N ASP A 105 23.33 -8.71 -5.80
CA ASP A 105 22.26 -9.69 -5.74
C ASP A 105 21.54 -9.86 -7.11
N GLY A 106 22.32 -10.14 -8.16
CA GLY A 106 21.80 -10.43 -9.50
C GLY A 106 21.46 -9.23 -10.39
N SER A 107 21.55 -7.99 -9.90
CA SER A 107 21.24 -6.79 -10.70
C SER A 107 22.24 -5.66 -10.51
N THR A 108 22.44 -4.84 -11.54
CA THR A 108 23.21 -3.60 -11.42
C THR A 108 22.34 -2.49 -10.84
N ILE A 109 22.78 -1.92 -9.72
CA ILE A 109 22.14 -0.79 -9.06
C ILE A 109 22.90 0.48 -9.43
N SER A 110 22.20 1.44 -10.03
CA SER A 110 22.70 2.79 -10.32
C SER A 110 21.94 3.87 -9.57
N ARG A 111 20.77 3.56 -8.99
CA ARG A 111 19.91 4.52 -8.31
C ARG A 111 19.31 3.91 -7.05
N ALA A 112 19.17 4.70 -6.00
CA ALA A 112 18.52 4.29 -4.76
C ALA A 112 17.80 5.46 -4.09
N THR A 113 16.67 5.19 -3.44
CA THR A 113 15.94 6.22 -2.69
C THR A 113 16.68 6.59 -1.41
N LEU A 114 16.71 7.88 -1.09
CA LEU A 114 17.20 8.41 0.18
C LEU A 114 16.07 8.73 1.16
N HIS A 115 14.82 8.45 0.78
CA HIS A 115 13.59 8.73 1.51
C HIS A 115 13.27 10.22 1.70
N ASN A 116 14.07 10.93 2.49
CA ASN A 116 13.87 12.35 2.81
C ASN A 116 15.17 12.97 3.39
N GLU A 117 15.17 14.29 3.54
CA GLU A 117 16.30 15.05 4.08
C GLU A 117 16.73 14.60 5.49
N GLU A 118 15.78 14.30 6.38
CA GLU A 118 16.12 13.88 7.75
C GLU A 118 16.78 12.50 7.79
N GLU A 119 16.39 11.56 6.92
CA GLU A 119 17.08 10.27 6.79
C GLU A 119 18.49 10.42 6.21
N ILE A 120 18.70 11.36 5.29
CA ILE A 120 20.03 11.73 4.79
C ILE A 120 20.88 12.28 5.92
N ALA A 121 20.34 13.22 6.71
CA ALA A 121 21.04 13.83 7.84
C ALA A 121 21.34 12.80 8.94
N ARG A 122 20.38 11.93 9.27
CA ARG A 122 20.53 10.86 10.26
C ARG A 122 21.65 9.89 9.91
N LYS A 123 21.82 9.58 8.62
CA LYS A 123 22.89 8.71 8.11
C LYS A 123 24.17 9.47 7.75
N ASP A 124 24.15 10.81 7.83
CA ASP A 124 25.23 11.72 7.44
C ASP A 124 25.75 11.41 6.03
N ILE A 125 24.83 11.25 5.06
CA ILE A 125 25.14 10.95 3.66
C ILE A 125 25.48 12.25 2.91
N ARG A 126 26.60 12.26 2.19
CA ARG A 126 27.07 13.43 1.43
C ARG A 126 27.48 13.03 0.02
N VAL A 127 27.32 13.95 -0.93
CA VAL A 127 27.75 13.72 -2.31
C VAL A 127 29.26 13.45 -2.33
N GLY A 128 29.68 12.40 -3.05
CA GLY A 128 31.05 11.93 -3.11
C GLY A 128 31.40 10.83 -2.11
N ASP A 129 30.57 10.55 -1.11
CA ASP A 129 30.82 9.49 -0.13
C ASP A 129 30.85 8.09 -0.79
N THR A 130 31.68 7.20 -0.23
CA THR A 130 31.53 5.74 -0.42
C THR A 130 30.37 5.26 0.44
N VAL A 131 29.29 4.82 -0.19
CA VAL A 131 28.04 4.40 0.46
C VAL A 131 27.91 2.88 0.44
N ILE A 132 27.28 2.35 1.49
CA ILE A 132 26.94 0.93 1.58
C ILE A 132 25.48 0.77 1.19
N ILE A 133 25.22 -0.12 0.24
CA ILE A 133 23.88 -0.40 -0.29
C ILE A 133 23.46 -1.84 -0.01
N GLU A 134 22.17 -2.03 0.18
CA GLU A 134 21.53 -3.31 0.45
C GLU A 134 20.16 -3.37 -0.21
N LYS A 135 19.71 -4.55 -0.67
CA LYS A 135 18.33 -4.75 -1.12
C LYS A 135 17.43 -5.15 0.04
N ARG A 136 16.38 -4.36 0.29
CA ARG A 136 15.31 -4.75 1.20
C ARG A 136 14.42 -5.79 0.53
N GLY A 137 14.36 -6.97 1.15
CA GLY A 137 13.54 -8.09 0.66
C GLY A 137 13.93 -8.53 -0.75
N ASP A 138 15.22 -8.45 -1.07
CA ASP A 138 15.84 -8.91 -2.34
C ASP A 138 15.37 -8.13 -3.59
N VAL A 139 14.65 -7.01 -3.42
CA VAL A 139 14.07 -6.22 -4.52
C VAL A 139 14.48 -4.75 -4.49
N ILE A 140 14.26 -4.03 -3.38
CA ILE A 140 14.36 -2.57 -3.37
C ILE A 140 15.73 -2.14 -2.80
N PRO A 141 16.61 -1.52 -3.61
CA PRO A 141 17.90 -1.05 -3.12
C PRO A 141 17.74 0.16 -2.20
N GLY A 142 18.47 0.17 -1.09
CA GLY A 142 18.51 1.27 -0.14
C GLY A 142 19.89 1.46 0.46
N LEU A 143 20.26 2.72 0.71
CA LEU A 143 21.50 3.03 1.42
C LEU A 143 21.33 2.74 2.91
N ILE A 144 22.24 1.95 3.46
CA ILE A 144 22.25 1.62 4.88
C ILE A 144 23.21 2.53 5.68
N GLY A 145 24.27 3.03 5.05
CA GLY A 145 25.25 3.89 5.70
C GLY A 145 26.37 4.35 4.77
N VAL A 146 27.37 4.98 5.36
CA VAL A 146 28.54 5.57 4.70
C VAL A 146 29.81 5.01 5.31
N VAL A 147 30.82 4.76 4.47
CA VAL A 147 32.20 4.47 4.90
C VAL A 147 32.89 5.80 5.19
N LYS A 148 32.85 6.23 6.46
CA LYS A 148 33.29 7.58 6.86
C LYS A 148 34.79 7.81 6.67
N GLU A 149 35.56 6.73 6.72
CA GLU A 149 37.02 6.74 6.58
C GLU A 149 37.46 7.13 5.16
N GLU A 150 36.60 6.94 4.16
CA GLU A 150 36.86 7.26 2.75
C GLU A 150 36.23 8.59 2.31
N ARG A 151 35.68 9.36 3.25
CA ARG A 151 35.00 10.62 2.94
C ARG A 151 35.93 11.62 2.26
N PRO A 152 35.60 12.13 1.06
CA PRO A 152 36.37 13.18 0.42
C PRO A 152 36.41 14.47 1.25
N ALA A 153 37.55 15.16 1.22
CA ALA A 153 37.68 16.48 1.82
C ALA A 153 36.75 17.48 1.09
N GLY A 154 35.96 18.24 1.86
CA GLY A 154 34.99 19.21 1.32
C GLY A 154 33.60 18.64 1.02
N ALA A 155 33.29 17.40 1.43
CA ALA A 155 31.94 16.87 1.34
C ALA A 155 30.99 17.62 2.30
N GLU A 156 30.03 18.33 1.73
CA GLU A 156 29.04 19.13 2.46
C GLU A 156 27.78 18.33 2.82
N PRO A 157 27.15 18.58 3.99
CA PRO A 157 25.84 18.02 4.30
C PRO A 157 24.80 18.41 3.25
N PHE A 158 23.91 17.47 2.91
CA PHE A 158 22.78 17.74 2.03
C PHE A 158 21.79 18.70 2.70
N ASP A 159 21.30 19.66 1.93
CA ASP A 159 20.26 20.61 2.32
C ASP A 159 19.32 20.78 1.13
N MET A 160 18.03 20.55 1.34
CA MET A 160 17.04 20.52 0.27
C MET A 160 16.89 21.89 -0.39
N GLN A 161 16.91 22.97 0.39
CA GLN A 161 16.72 24.32 -0.14
C GLN A 161 17.90 24.72 -1.03
N ARG A 162 19.13 24.44 -0.60
CA ARG A 162 20.33 24.69 -1.40
C ARG A 162 20.40 23.80 -2.63
N ALA A 163 20.03 22.52 -2.51
CA ALA A 163 20.04 21.58 -3.63
C ALA A 163 19.03 21.95 -4.74
N THR A 164 17.97 22.67 -4.39
CA THR A 164 16.87 23.02 -5.30
C THR A 164 16.76 24.52 -5.59
N GLY A 165 17.64 25.36 -5.03
CA GLY A 165 17.51 26.82 -5.11
C GLY A 165 16.25 27.36 -4.41
N SER A 166 15.69 26.61 -3.44
CA SER A 166 14.40 26.87 -2.80
C SER A 166 13.21 26.87 -3.78
N GLN A 167 13.36 26.19 -4.92
CA GLN A 167 12.36 26.11 -5.97
C GLN A 167 12.14 24.66 -6.41
N CYS A 168 10.96 24.37 -6.96
CA CYS A 168 10.66 23.05 -7.48
C CYS A 168 11.49 22.79 -8.75
N PRO A 169 12.25 21.69 -8.85
CA PRO A 169 13.11 21.43 -10.02
C PRO A 169 12.34 21.18 -11.33
N GLU A 170 11.01 21.02 -11.24
CA GLU A 170 10.13 20.71 -12.37
C GLU A 170 9.29 21.91 -12.84
N CYS A 171 9.07 22.92 -11.98
CA CYS A 171 8.14 24.01 -12.30
C CYS A 171 8.57 25.38 -11.75
N ASP A 172 9.75 25.46 -11.13
CA ASP A 172 10.32 26.65 -10.49
C ASP A 172 9.47 27.29 -9.38
N GLY A 173 8.34 26.67 -9.01
CA GLY A 173 7.45 27.13 -7.95
C GLY A 173 8.04 26.97 -6.55
N GLU A 174 7.46 27.67 -5.58
CA GLU A 174 7.89 27.60 -4.18
C GLU A 174 7.82 26.16 -3.62
N ILE A 175 8.82 25.81 -2.80
CA ILE A 175 8.80 24.58 -2.00
C ILE A 175 8.65 24.93 -0.53
N ARG A 176 7.91 24.11 0.20
CA ARG A 176 7.70 24.26 1.65
C ARG A 176 7.91 22.92 2.35
N LYS A 177 8.53 22.95 3.54
CA LYS A 177 8.57 21.79 4.42
C LYS A 177 7.21 21.62 5.08
N ASP A 178 6.65 20.42 4.97
CA ASP A 178 5.36 20.11 5.55
C ASP A 178 5.42 20.21 7.09
N GLU A 179 4.42 20.81 7.74
CA GLU A 179 4.41 20.96 9.20
C GLU A 179 4.06 19.65 9.92
N SER A 180 3.29 18.79 9.25
CA SER A 180 2.85 17.50 9.78
C SER A 180 3.75 16.34 9.36
N PHE A 181 4.51 16.51 8.28
CA PHE A 181 5.36 15.47 7.70
C PHE A 181 6.82 15.92 7.54
N VAL A 182 7.74 14.97 7.50
CA VAL A 182 9.18 15.22 7.37
C VAL A 182 9.59 15.75 5.98
N ALA A 183 8.72 15.61 4.98
CA ALA A 183 9.07 15.85 3.58
C ALA A 183 8.89 17.32 3.14
N TRP A 184 9.72 17.73 2.20
CA TRP A 184 9.54 18.95 1.43
C TRP A 184 8.51 18.74 0.33
N ARG A 185 7.75 19.78 -0.03
CA ARG A 185 6.72 19.71 -1.07
C ARG A 185 6.74 20.93 -1.98
N CYS A 186 6.51 20.70 -3.27
CA CYS A 186 6.12 21.73 -4.22
C CYS A 186 4.65 22.11 -3.97
N ILE A 187 4.39 23.40 -3.72
CA ILE A 187 3.03 23.90 -3.43
C ILE A 187 2.24 24.25 -4.71
N ASN A 188 2.91 24.29 -5.87
CA ASN A 188 2.26 24.57 -7.13
C ASN A 188 1.41 23.35 -7.59
N THR A 189 0.09 23.45 -7.43
CA THR A 189 -0.87 22.40 -7.82
C THR A 189 -0.88 22.14 -9.34
N ARG A 190 -0.44 23.12 -10.14
CA ARG A 190 -0.29 23.04 -11.60
C ARG A 190 1.10 22.58 -12.06
N CYS A 191 1.94 22.09 -11.14
CA CYS A 191 3.24 21.54 -11.49
C CYS A 191 3.09 20.41 -12.54
N PRO A 192 3.82 20.46 -13.68
CA PRO A 192 3.73 19.45 -14.73
C PRO A 192 4.04 18.04 -14.23
N ALA A 193 5.08 17.87 -13.42
CA ALA A 193 5.43 16.57 -12.83
C ALA A 193 4.33 16.01 -11.92
N GLN A 194 3.63 16.88 -11.17
CA GLN A 194 2.49 16.44 -10.38
C GLN A 194 1.32 16.03 -11.28
N ALA A 195 1.05 16.77 -12.35
CA ALA A 195 0.00 16.44 -13.31
C ALA A 195 0.27 15.11 -14.02
N ALA A 196 1.48 14.88 -14.50
CA ALA A 196 1.87 13.64 -15.15
C ALA A 196 1.76 12.42 -14.22
N GLN A 197 2.20 12.55 -12.96
CA GLN A 197 2.04 11.45 -12.00
C GLN A 197 0.59 11.25 -11.52
N ARG A 198 -0.24 12.29 -11.53
CA ARG A 198 -1.69 12.12 -11.32
C ARG A 198 -2.31 11.32 -12.46
N LEU A 199 -1.91 11.57 -13.71
CA LEU A 199 -2.35 10.79 -14.88
C LEU A 199 -1.91 9.34 -14.79
N GLU A 200 -0.64 9.09 -14.49
CA GLU A 200 -0.11 7.73 -14.34
C GLU A 200 -0.88 6.96 -13.26
N HIS A 201 -1.10 7.59 -12.10
CA HIS A 201 -1.89 6.97 -11.04
C HIS A 201 -3.34 6.74 -11.44
N PHE A 202 -3.97 7.68 -12.15
CA PHE A 202 -5.33 7.54 -12.64
C PHE A 202 -5.47 6.36 -13.61
N ALA A 203 -4.47 6.17 -14.47
CA ALA A 203 -4.39 5.09 -15.45
C ALA A 203 -3.96 3.73 -14.89
N ALA A 204 -3.32 3.70 -13.71
CA ALA A 204 -2.76 2.48 -13.14
C ALA A 204 -3.77 1.32 -13.15
N ARG A 205 -3.28 0.09 -13.31
CA ARG A 205 -4.09 -1.14 -13.35
C ARG A 205 -5.00 -1.31 -12.11
N THR A 206 -4.57 -0.80 -10.96
CA THR A 206 -5.33 -0.80 -9.70
C THR A 206 -6.32 0.35 -9.56
N ALA A 207 -6.23 1.37 -10.43
CA ALA A 207 -7.08 2.55 -10.52
C ALA A 207 -8.10 2.41 -11.66
N LEU A 208 -8.01 3.11 -12.78
CA LEU A 208 -8.96 2.96 -13.89
C LEU A 208 -8.46 2.09 -15.05
N ASP A 209 -7.27 1.49 -14.93
CA ASP A 209 -6.73 0.54 -15.92
C ASP A 209 -6.80 1.09 -17.37
N ILE A 210 -6.31 2.32 -17.53
CA ILE A 210 -6.26 3.00 -18.82
C ILE A 210 -5.03 2.49 -19.55
N GLU A 211 -5.25 1.85 -20.69
CA GLU A 211 -4.21 1.21 -21.46
C GLU A 211 -3.37 2.25 -22.20
N CYS A 212 -2.11 1.89 -22.45
CA CYS A 212 -1.15 2.72 -23.21
C CYS A 212 -0.84 4.10 -22.59
N LEU A 213 -1.27 4.38 -21.35
CA LEU A 213 -0.93 5.60 -20.61
C LEU A 213 0.13 5.30 -19.52
N GLY A 214 1.40 5.25 -19.94
CA GLY A 214 2.56 5.12 -19.04
C GLY A 214 3.17 6.47 -18.64
N ASP A 215 4.30 6.44 -17.97
CA ASP A 215 5.10 7.61 -17.56
C ASP A 215 5.41 8.55 -18.74
N ILE A 216 6.02 8.03 -19.80
CA ILE A 216 6.45 8.85 -20.95
C ILE A 216 5.25 9.47 -21.68
N VAL A 217 4.14 8.75 -21.78
CA VAL A 217 2.93 9.26 -22.44
C VAL A 217 2.29 10.35 -21.59
N SER A 218 2.21 10.14 -20.26
CA SER A 218 1.68 11.12 -19.31
C SER A 218 2.50 12.42 -19.35
N ASP A 219 3.84 12.32 -19.31
CA ASP A 219 4.73 13.47 -19.41
C ASP A 219 4.50 14.25 -20.71
N LYS A 220 4.43 13.55 -21.85
CA LYS A 220 4.29 14.20 -23.17
C LYS A 220 2.91 14.80 -23.41
N LEU A 221 1.86 14.27 -22.81
CA LEU A 221 0.52 14.87 -22.84
C LEU A 221 0.49 16.20 -22.08
N VAL A 222 1.13 16.24 -20.91
CA VAL A 222 1.22 17.46 -20.08
C VAL A 222 2.15 18.49 -20.71
N GLU A 223 3.35 18.08 -21.14
CA GLU A 223 4.34 18.94 -21.80
C GLU A 223 3.76 19.67 -23.03
N ARG A 224 2.91 18.98 -23.80
CA ARG A 224 2.26 19.56 -24.99
C ARG A 224 0.97 20.31 -24.68
N GLY A 225 0.56 20.39 -23.41
CA GLY A 225 -0.66 21.04 -22.98
C GLY A 225 -1.94 20.37 -23.50
N LEU A 226 -1.88 19.09 -23.88
CA LEU A 226 -3.06 18.33 -24.29
C LEU A 226 -3.91 17.92 -23.08
N VAL A 227 -3.27 17.77 -21.92
CA VAL A 227 -3.90 17.35 -20.67
C VAL A 227 -3.26 18.13 -19.52
N SER A 228 -4.08 18.69 -18.64
CA SER A 228 -3.65 19.35 -17.41
C SER A 228 -4.10 18.59 -16.17
N GLU A 229 -5.22 17.87 -16.28
CA GLU A 229 -5.82 17.09 -15.22
C GLU A 229 -6.36 15.74 -15.74
N PRO A 230 -6.51 14.73 -14.88
CA PRO A 230 -6.92 13.39 -15.31
C PRO A 230 -8.24 13.33 -16.11
N LEU A 231 -9.18 14.23 -15.83
CA LEU A 231 -10.48 14.23 -16.51
C LEU A 231 -10.40 14.79 -17.95
N ASP A 232 -9.34 15.50 -18.32
CA ASP A 232 -9.14 15.97 -19.70
C ASP A 232 -8.97 14.78 -20.68
N LEU A 233 -8.56 13.61 -20.16
CA LEU A 233 -8.45 12.37 -20.95
C LEU A 233 -9.76 12.00 -21.66
N PHE A 234 -10.92 12.34 -21.09
CA PHE A 234 -12.23 12.06 -21.69
C PHE A 234 -12.56 12.91 -22.90
N SER A 235 -11.75 13.93 -23.19
CA SER A 235 -11.89 14.81 -24.36
C SER A 235 -10.89 14.51 -25.48
N LEU A 236 -9.92 13.63 -25.24
CA LEU A 236 -8.87 13.32 -26.21
C LEU A 236 -9.42 12.50 -27.38
N SER A 237 -8.97 12.88 -28.58
CA SER A 237 -9.31 12.21 -29.83
C SER A 237 -8.12 11.40 -30.37
N ILE A 238 -8.41 10.44 -31.25
CA ILE A 238 -7.38 9.61 -31.90
C ILE A 238 -6.48 10.48 -32.78
N GLU A 239 -7.03 11.54 -33.37
CA GLU A 239 -6.34 12.50 -34.23
C GLU A 239 -5.31 13.34 -33.46
N GLN A 240 -5.57 13.61 -32.17
CA GLN A 240 -4.62 14.28 -31.28
C GLN A 240 -3.53 13.33 -30.78
N LEU A 241 -3.91 12.09 -30.46
CA LEU A 241 -3.05 11.09 -29.84
C LEU A 241 -2.14 10.36 -30.83
N GLY A 242 -2.66 9.99 -32.00
CA GLY A 242 -1.94 9.26 -33.04
C GLY A 242 -0.59 9.88 -33.42
N PRO A 243 -0.52 11.19 -33.74
CA PRO A 243 0.73 11.87 -34.11
C PRO A 243 1.57 12.31 -32.91
N LEU A 244 1.19 11.97 -31.67
CA LEU A 244 1.93 12.38 -30.48
C LEU A 244 3.37 11.85 -30.54
N ASN A 245 4.34 12.76 -30.61
CA ASN A 245 5.75 12.39 -30.55
C ASN A 245 6.21 12.28 -29.08
N LEU A 246 6.54 11.05 -28.70
CA LEU A 246 7.03 10.60 -27.40
C LEU A 246 8.56 10.66 -27.24
N GLY A 247 9.27 10.95 -28.33
CA GLY A 247 10.73 11.09 -28.36
C GLY A 247 11.17 12.55 -28.31
N THR A 248 12.41 12.80 -28.72
CA THR A 248 12.94 14.15 -28.88
C THR A 248 12.66 14.68 -30.30
N ALA A 249 13.09 15.90 -30.59
CA ALA A 249 13.06 16.43 -31.95
C ALA A 249 13.99 15.63 -32.89
N ASP A 250 15.14 15.19 -32.36
CA ASP A 250 16.17 14.47 -33.13
C ASP A 250 15.89 12.97 -33.26
N GLU A 251 15.19 12.37 -32.29
CA GLU A 251 14.80 10.97 -32.28
C GLU A 251 13.28 10.85 -32.08
N PRO A 252 12.47 11.12 -33.12
CA PRO A 252 11.01 11.11 -32.99
C PRO A 252 10.49 9.68 -32.81
N ARG A 253 9.57 9.53 -31.86
CA ARG A 253 8.86 8.27 -31.60
C ARG A 253 7.36 8.53 -31.53
N VAL A 254 6.64 8.12 -32.56
CA VAL A 254 5.19 8.38 -32.67
C VAL A 254 4.40 7.38 -31.82
N PHE A 255 3.40 7.85 -31.09
CA PHE A 255 2.53 7.01 -30.26
C PHE A 255 1.74 6.01 -31.10
N GLY A 256 1.22 6.46 -32.25
CA GLY A 256 0.59 5.65 -33.28
C GLY A 256 -0.90 5.44 -33.05
N GLU A 257 -1.65 5.36 -34.15
CA GLU A 257 -3.12 5.27 -34.17
C GLU A 257 -3.64 4.07 -33.36
N LYS A 258 -3.00 2.90 -33.48
CA LYS A 258 -3.41 1.70 -32.74
C LYS A 258 -3.36 1.88 -31.22
N ASN A 259 -2.35 2.56 -30.69
CA ASN A 259 -2.24 2.80 -29.25
C ASN A 259 -3.20 3.92 -28.83
N ALA A 260 -3.40 4.93 -29.67
CA ALA A 260 -4.40 5.97 -29.48
C ALA A 260 -5.82 5.41 -29.36
N THR A 261 -6.22 4.50 -30.26
CA THR A 261 -7.51 3.82 -30.20
C THR A 261 -7.69 3.07 -28.89
N LYS A 262 -6.69 2.27 -28.48
CA LYS A 262 -6.74 1.53 -27.21
C LYS A 262 -6.89 2.44 -26.00
N LEU A 263 -6.15 3.54 -25.96
CA LEU A 263 -6.24 4.51 -24.88
C LEU A 263 -7.65 5.09 -24.82
N VAL A 264 -8.18 5.61 -25.93
CA VAL A 264 -9.53 6.20 -26.00
C VAL A 264 -10.61 5.19 -25.63
N GLU A 265 -10.52 3.96 -26.12
CA GLU A 265 -11.44 2.88 -25.76
C GLU A 265 -11.38 2.55 -24.25
N SER A 266 -10.18 2.46 -23.67
CA SER A 266 -10.02 2.19 -22.23
C SER A 266 -10.55 3.34 -21.36
N VAL A 267 -10.39 4.60 -21.79
CA VAL A 267 -11.01 5.78 -21.15
C VAL A 267 -12.53 5.68 -21.22
N ALA A 268 -13.09 5.31 -22.36
CA ALA A 268 -14.54 5.10 -22.48
C ALA A 268 -15.05 3.98 -21.56
N ARG A 269 -14.31 2.87 -21.46
CA ARG A 269 -14.62 1.76 -20.51
C ARG A 269 -14.57 2.21 -19.05
N ALA A 270 -13.64 3.11 -18.69
CA ALA A 270 -13.47 3.60 -17.32
C ALA A 270 -14.73 4.26 -16.74
N ARG A 271 -15.60 4.82 -17.59
CA ARG A 271 -16.90 5.41 -17.21
C ARG A 271 -17.79 4.44 -16.43
N GLY A 272 -17.73 3.15 -16.75
CA GLY A 272 -18.53 2.11 -16.11
C GLY A 272 -17.88 1.46 -14.88
N MET A 273 -16.71 1.93 -14.43
CA MET A 273 -16.03 1.35 -13.27
C MET A 273 -16.68 1.76 -11.95
N GLY A 274 -16.54 0.88 -10.95
CA GLY A 274 -17.12 1.08 -9.62
C GLY A 274 -16.51 2.25 -8.83
N LEU A 275 -17.27 2.70 -7.83
CA LEU A 275 -16.90 3.81 -6.95
C LEU A 275 -15.54 3.61 -6.25
N ASP A 276 -15.18 2.37 -5.93
CA ASP A 276 -13.91 2.03 -5.29
C ASP A 276 -12.69 2.38 -6.16
N ARG A 277 -12.78 2.13 -7.47
CA ARG A 277 -11.73 2.41 -8.44
C ARG A 277 -11.63 3.91 -8.70
N TRP A 278 -12.77 4.57 -8.84
CA TRP A 278 -12.85 6.02 -9.01
C TRP A 278 -12.34 6.80 -7.81
N LEU A 279 -12.75 6.44 -6.59
CA LEU A 279 -12.20 7.02 -5.36
C LEU A 279 -10.68 6.88 -5.36
N PHE A 280 -10.16 5.68 -5.59
CA PHE A 280 -8.71 5.47 -5.62
C PHE A 280 -8.03 6.30 -6.70
N ALA A 281 -8.59 6.37 -7.91
CA ALA A 281 -8.03 7.09 -9.06
C ALA A 281 -7.94 8.61 -8.85
N MET A 282 -8.87 9.22 -8.12
CA MET A 282 -8.85 10.67 -7.81
C MET A 282 -7.67 11.10 -6.91
N ALA A 283 -6.91 10.15 -6.36
CA ALA A 283 -5.73 10.41 -5.54
C ALA A 283 -5.99 11.32 -4.32
N ILE A 284 -7.15 11.15 -3.67
CA ILE A 284 -7.50 11.86 -2.42
C ILE A 284 -6.41 11.62 -1.37
N PRO A 285 -5.92 12.68 -0.67
CA PRO A 285 -4.87 12.55 0.34
C PRO A 285 -5.18 11.48 1.40
N GLU A 286 -4.15 10.75 1.81
CA GLU A 286 -4.20 9.65 2.81
C GLU A 286 -5.10 8.45 2.45
N MET A 287 -5.80 8.49 1.32
CA MET A 287 -6.71 7.42 0.92
C MET A 287 -6.02 6.38 0.02
N GLY A 288 -5.73 5.22 0.61
CA GLY A 288 -5.25 4.05 -0.14
C GLY A 288 -6.37 3.24 -0.79
N ARG A 289 -5.98 2.24 -1.61
CA ARG A 289 -6.90 1.32 -2.31
C ARG A 289 -7.87 0.60 -1.37
N THR A 290 -7.38 0.13 -0.22
CA THR A 290 -8.22 -0.56 0.78
C THR A 290 -9.29 0.37 1.33
N THR A 291 -8.92 1.62 1.67
CA THR A 291 -9.87 2.61 2.17
C THR A 291 -10.90 2.98 1.11
N ALA A 292 -10.48 3.19 -0.14
CA ALA A 292 -11.39 3.47 -1.25
C ALA A 292 -12.40 2.33 -1.45
N SER A 293 -11.94 1.07 -1.39
CA SER A 293 -12.81 -0.11 -1.43
C SER A 293 -13.76 -0.19 -0.24
N SER A 294 -13.29 0.11 0.98
CA SER A 294 -14.17 0.19 2.15
C SER A 294 -15.21 1.28 1.98
N LEU A 295 -14.83 2.51 1.60
CA LEU A 295 -15.75 3.61 1.37
C LEU A 295 -16.83 3.26 0.35
N ALA A 296 -16.45 2.66 -0.78
CA ALA A 296 -17.39 2.26 -1.80
C ALA A 296 -18.42 1.23 -1.31
N LYS A 297 -18.08 0.38 -0.33
CA LYS A 297 -19.04 -0.57 0.27
C LYS A 297 -20.10 0.10 1.13
N TYR A 298 -19.85 1.32 1.61
CA TYR A 298 -20.72 2.03 2.56
C TYR A 298 -21.43 3.25 1.95
N HIS A 299 -21.15 3.57 0.69
CA HIS A 299 -21.69 4.74 0.00
C HIS A 299 -22.08 4.37 -1.42
N ASP A 300 -23.21 4.89 -1.88
CA ASP A 300 -23.78 4.53 -3.18
C ASP A 300 -23.10 5.26 -4.35
N ASN A 301 -22.57 6.47 -4.13
CA ASN A 301 -21.89 7.27 -5.14
C ASN A 301 -20.92 8.28 -4.51
N LEU A 302 -20.29 9.10 -5.35
CA LEU A 302 -19.33 10.12 -4.93
C LEU A 302 -19.95 11.17 -3.99
N GLN A 303 -21.19 11.62 -4.27
CA GLN A 303 -21.88 12.60 -3.44
C GLN A 303 -22.12 12.05 -2.03
N ALA A 304 -22.52 10.78 -1.92
CA ALA A 304 -22.73 10.13 -0.63
C ALA A 304 -21.43 10.05 0.20
N VAL A 305 -20.26 9.92 -0.45
CA VAL A 305 -18.96 9.98 0.24
C VAL A 305 -18.66 11.41 0.71
N ALA A 306 -18.85 12.41 -0.18
CA ALA A 306 -18.64 13.83 0.12
C ALA A 306 -19.49 14.30 1.32
N GLU A 307 -20.70 13.77 1.44
CA GLU A 307 -21.64 14.12 2.51
C GLU A 307 -21.73 13.08 3.63
N SER A 308 -20.76 12.17 3.73
CA SER A 308 -20.86 10.99 4.58
C SER A 308 -21.11 11.30 6.07
N PRO A 309 -22.27 10.89 6.63
CA PRO A 309 -22.52 10.96 8.07
C PRO A 309 -21.57 10.05 8.85
N LEU A 310 -21.18 8.91 8.26
CA LEU A 310 -20.26 7.94 8.88
C LEU A 310 -18.88 8.56 9.12
N LEU A 311 -18.35 9.27 8.12
CA LEU A 311 -17.04 9.93 8.25
C LEU A 311 -17.09 11.06 9.29
N ARG A 312 -18.16 11.87 9.29
CA ARG A 312 -18.35 12.91 10.31
C ARG A 312 -18.46 12.33 11.72
N GLU A 313 -19.16 11.20 11.87
CA GLU A 313 -19.27 10.52 13.17
C GLU A 313 -17.93 9.98 13.66
N VAL A 314 -17.09 9.42 12.77
CA VAL A 314 -15.72 9.00 13.12
C VAL A 314 -14.85 10.18 13.58
N ILE A 315 -14.95 11.34 12.92
CA ILE A 315 -14.22 12.55 13.31
C ILE A 315 -14.69 13.03 14.69
N ALA A 316 -16.01 13.14 14.88
CA ALA A 316 -16.61 13.56 16.15
C ALA A 316 -16.33 12.57 17.29
N LEU A 317 -16.11 11.29 16.98
CA LEU A 317 -15.66 10.27 17.94
C LEU A 317 -14.20 10.51 18.36
N ASP A 318 -13.31 10.77 17.40
CA ASP A 318 -11.89 11.05 17.67
C ASP A 318 -11.71 12.31 18.54
N GLU A 319 -12.48 13.37 18.26
CA GLU A 319 -12.50 14.59 19.07
C GLU A 319 -12.93 14.32 20.51
N LYS A 320 -14.00 13.53 20.72
CA LYS A 320 -14.43 13.13 22.06
C LYS A 320 -13.34 12.34 22.78
N ILE A 321 -12.64 11.45 22.09
CA ILE A 321 -11.55 10.67 22.69
C ILE A 321 -10.38 11.58 23.07
N ALA A 322 -9.95 12.48 22.19
CA ALA A 322 -8.92 13.47 22.48
C ALA A 322 -9.32 14.33 23.70
N GLU A 323 -10.59 14.72 23.80
CA GLU A 323 -11.12 15.43 24.95
C GLU A 323 -11.03 14.60 26.23
N THR A 324 -11.39 13.31 26.21
CA THR A 324 -11.24 12.44 27.40
C THR A 324 -9.79 12.35 27.88
N VAL A 325 -8.81 12.39 26.97
CA VAL A 325 -7.39 12.42 27.33
C VAL A 325 -7.02 13.75 27.99
N ARG A 326 -7.53 14.87 27.45
CA ARG A 326 -7.28 16.22 27.95
C ARG A 326 -7.86 16.45 29.34
N ILE A 327 -9.12 16.05 29.57
CA ILE A 327 -9.83 16.29 30.83
C ILE A 327 -9.69 15.17 31.86
N ASN A 328 -8.91 14.12 31.56
CA ASN A 328 -8.78 12.95 32.42
C ASN A 328 -8.49 13.36 33.88
N PRO A 329 -9.42 13.09 34.83
CA PRO A 329 -9.29 13.54 36.22
C PRO A 329 -8.11 12.87 36.95
N ARG A 330 -7.54 11.81 36.37
CA ARG A 330 -6.39 11.06 36.87
C ARG A 330 -5.09 11.39 36.12
N SER A 331 -5.10 12.39 35.23
CA SER A 331 -3.92 12.79 34.46
C SER A 331 -2.80 13.29 35.37
N ARG A 332 -1.60 12.70 35.24
CA ARG A 332 -0.40 13.20 35.93
C ARG A 332 0.15 14.48 35.30
N LYS A 333 -0.08 14.68 33.99
CA LYS A 333 0.42 15.82 33.21
C LYS A 333 -0.49 17.05 33.34
N ASN A 334 -1.80 16.84 33.44
CA ASN A 334 -2.80 17.90 33.57
C ASN A 334 -3.64 17.66 34.83
N ARG A 335 -3.06 17.90 36.00
CA ARG A 335 -3.73 17.63 37.28
C ARG A 335 -4.89 18.62 37.49
N PRO A 336 -5.99 18.21 38.15
CA PRO A 336 -7.00 19.14 38.60
C PRO A 336 -6.43 20.18 39.58
N ASN A 337 -6.89 21.42 39.49
CA ASN A 337 -6.41 22.54 40.31
C ASN A 337 -7.09 22.61 41.69
N SER A 338 -8.22 21.90 41.86
CA SER A 338 -8.97 21.80 43.13
C SER A 338 -9.85 20.54 43.15
N ASP A 339 -10.39 20.19 44.31
CA ASP A 339 -11.36 19.10 44.43
C ASP A 339 -12.67 19.37 43.66
N VAL A 340 -13.06 20.65 43.57
CA VAL A 340 -14.23 21.08 42.78
C VAL A 340 -13.98 20.88 41.28
N ASP A 341 -12.79 21.26 40.79
CA ASP A 341 -12.36 21.02 39.40
C ASP A 341 -12.31 19.51 39.10
N LYS A 342 -11.74 18.72 40.03
CA LYS A 342 -11.71 17.26 39.89
C LYS A 342 -13.10 16.65 39.77
N ALA A 343 -14.04 17.04 40.64
CA ALA A 343 -15.42 16.55 40.59
C ALA A 343 -16.14 17.00 39.30
N GLY A 344 -15.86 18.21 38.81
CA GLY A 344 -16.35 18.70 37.51
C GLY A 344 -15.84 17.84 36.35
N ARG A 345 -14.53 17.60 36.30
CA ARG A 345 -13.89 16.74 35.29
C ARG A 345 -14.40 15.30 35.34
N GLU A 346 -14.63 14.74 36.52
CA GLU A 346 -15.21 13.39 36.66
C GLU A 346 -16.62 13.28 36.08
N ARG A 347 -17.47 14.29 36.27
CA ARG A 347 -18.81 14.34 35.65
C ARG A 347 -18.73 14.42 34.13
N LEU A 348 -17.91 15.34 33.61
CA LEU A 348 -17.72 15.51 32.17
C LEU A 348 -17.11 14.26 31.52
N TYR A 349 -16.10 13.65 32.16
CA TYR A 349 -15.47 12.43 31.70
C TYR A 349 -16.48 11.28 31.57
N LYS A 350 -17.36 11.10 32.56
CA LYS A 350 -18.43 10.08 32.51
C LYS A 350 -19.43 10.34 31.37
N SER A 351 -19.82 11.60 31.15
CA SER A 351 -20.69 11.97 30.02
C SER A 351 -20.04 11.61 28.68
N LEU A 352 -18.79 12.01 28.47
CA LEU A 352 -18.06 11.73 27.23
C LEU A 352 -17.89 10.22 26.98
N VAL A 353 -17.60 9.43 28.02
CA VAL A 353 -17.49 7.96 27.88
C VAL A 353 -18.84 7.35 27.46
N SER A 354 -19.96 7.87 27.96
CA SER A 354 -21.29 7.46 27.53
C SER A 354 -21.53 7.80 26.05
N GLU A 355 -21.28 9.03 25.65
CA GLU A 355 -21.46 9.48 24.26
C GLU A 355 -20.56 8.74 23.27
N ILE A 356 -19.33 8.40 23.67
CA ILE A 356 -18.39 7.58 22.91
C ILE A 356 -18.99 6.18 22.68
N ARG A 357 -19.55 5.57 23.71
CA ARG A 357 -20.20 4.25 23.60
C ARG A 357 -21.42 4.29 22.69
N ASP A 358 -22.24 5.33 22.79
CA ASP A 358 -23.41 5.49 21.93
C ASP A 358 -23.00 5.65 20.46
N SER A 359 -21.96 6.43 20.18
CA SER A 359 -21.41 6.61 18.83
C SER A 359 -20.82 5.32 18.28
N LEU A 360 -20.06 4.58 19.10
CA LEU A 360 -19.54 3.27 18.73
C LEU A 360 -20.66 2.25 18.50
N GLY A 361 -21.72 2.27 19.30
CA GLY A 361 -22.90 1.41 19.12
C GLY A 361 -23.60 1.66 17.79
N ARG A 362 -23.77 2.93 17.40
CA ARG A 362 -24.32 3.30 16.07
C ARG A 362 -23.40 2.81 14.95
N LEU A 363 -22.11 3.11 15.01
CA LEU A 363 -21.15 2.67 13.98
C LEU A 363 -21.03 1.14 13.90
N GLU A 364 -21.07 0.43 15.02
CA GLU A 364 -21.04 -1.05 15.07
C GLU A 364 -22.32 -1.66 14.50
N SER A 365 -23.48 -1.05 14.75
CA SER A 365 -24.75 -1.48 14.13
C SER A 365 -24.74 -1.42 12.60
N LEU A 366 -23.98 -0.46 12.06
CA LEU A 366 -23.75 -0.30 10.61
C LEU A 366 -22.58 -1.17 10.10
N CYS A 367 -21.88 -1.87 11.00
CA CYS A 367 -20.63 -2.60 10.77
C CYS A 367 -19.45 -1.70 10.32
N PHE A 368 -19.52 -0.39 10.55
CA PHE A 368 -18.46 0.56 10.21
C PHE A 368 -17.39 0.69 11.31
N ALA A 369 -17.69 0.20 12.52
CA ALA A 369 -16.75 0.08 13.61
C ALA A 369 -16.91 -1.25 14.33
N LYS A 370 -15.91 -1.60 15.14
CA LYS A 370 -15.93 -2.77 16.00
C LYS A 370 -15.26 -2.44 17.32
N ILE A 371 -15.92 -2.77 18.43
CA ILE A 371 -15.27 -2.74 19.74
C ILE A 371 -14.36 -3.95 19.88
N THR A 372 -13.08 -3.70 20.15
CA THR A 372 -12.05 -4.74 20.31
C THR A 372 -11.86 -5.13 21.77
N LYS A 373 -12.06 -4.19 22.71
CA LYS A 373 -11.94 -4.45 24.15
C LYS A 373 -12.73 -3.42 24.95
N GLU A 374 -13.54 -3.92 25.88
CA GLU A 374 -14.20 -3.12 26.91
C GLU A 374 -13.22 -2.68 28.02
N ASN A 375 -13.34 -1.43 28.47
CA ASN A 375 -12.42 -0.82 29.44
C ASN A 375 -13.15 -0.26 30.69
N GLY A 376 -14.29 -0.84 31.07
CA GLY A 376 -15.04 -0.38 32.25
C GLY A 376 -15.41 1.10 32.14
N ASP A 377 -15.09 1.92 33.14
CA ASP A 377 -15.41 3.36 33.15
C ASP A 377 -14.60 4.21 32.15
N HIS A 378 -13.77 3.60 31.30
CA HIS A 378 -12.96 4.27 30.30
C HIS A 378 -13.49 4.00 28.87
N PRO A 379 -13.13 4.86 27.89
CA PRO A 379 -13.44 4.59 26.48
C PRO A 379 -12.96 3.19 26.07
N PRO A 380 -13.78 2.40 25.38
CA PRO A 380 -13.38 1.09 24.89
C PRO A 380 -12.29 1.21 23.80
N ASN A 381 -11.50 0.16 23.60
CA ASN A 381 -10.64 0.09 22.43
C ASN A 381 -11.49 -0.34 21.23
N TYR A 382 -11.31 0.29 20.09
CA TYR A 382 -12.11 0.02 18.89
C TYR A 382 -11.27 0.13 17.62
N THR A 383 -11.84 -0.33 16.51
CA THR A 383 -11.32 -0.15 15.15
C THR A 383 -12.47 0.31 14.27
N THR A 384 -12.22 1.28 13.39
CA THR A 384 -13.16 1.73 12.36
C THR A 384 -12.72 1.24 10.98
N GLU A 385 -13.66 1.15 10.04
CA GLU A 385 -13.38 0.83 8.64
C GLU A 385 -12.51 1.92 7.97
N VAL A 386 -12.74 3.18 8.35
CA VAL A 386 -11.93 4.34 7.95
C VAL A 386 -11.48 5.08 9.21
N GLY A 387 -10.19 5.37 9.32
CA GLY A 387 -9.62 6.11 10.45
C GLY A 387 -9.93 7.62 10.39
N PRO A 388 -9.83 8.34 11.52
CA PRO A 388 -10.22 9.75 11.60
C PRO A 388 -9.37 10.69 10.73
N SER A 389 -8.07 10.43 10.57
CA SER A 389 -7.20 11.22 9.70
C SER A 389 -7.64 11.17 8.22
N VAL A 390 -7.93 9.95 7.75
CA VAL A 390 -8.41 9.73 6.38
C VAL A 390 -9.83 10.26 6.21
N ALA A 391 -10.70 10.12 7.23
CA ALA A 391 -12.05 10.67 7.21
C ALA A 391 -12.04 12.20 7.02
N ARG A 392 -11.18 12.93 7.76
CA ARG A 392 -10.99 14.37 7.55
C ARG A 392 -10.47 14.66 6.16
N SER A 393 -9.38 14.01 5.75
CA SER A 393 -8.76 14.21 4.44
C SER A 393 -9.74 14.02 3.28
N VAL A 394 -10.63 13.02 3.37
CA VAL A 394 -11.67 12.77 2.36
C VAL A 394 -12.70 13.89 2.34
N LEU A 395 -13.28 14.26 3.49
CA LEU A 395 -14.29 15.32 3.56
C LEU A 395 -13.72 16.68 3.16
N ASP A 396 -12.52 17.02 3.63
CA ASP A 396 -11.83 18.27 3.31
C ASP A 396 -11.50 18.36 1.82
N TRP A 397 -11.09 17.24 1.21
CA TRP A 397 -10.84 17.20 -0.23
C TRP A 397 -12.11 17.45 -1.04
N PHE A 398 -13.23 16.80 -0.71
CA PHE A 398 -14.50 17.04 -1.40
C PHE A 398 -15.01 18.47 -1.19
N ALA A 399 -14.76 19.07 -0.02
CA ALA A 399 -15.11 20.46 0.26
C ALA A 399 -14.15 21.48 -0.37
N SER A 400 -13.00 21.05 -0.89
CA SER A 400 -12.02 21.92 -1.53
C SER A 400 -12.45 22.37 -2.93
N GLU A 401 -11.78 23.39 -3.46
CA GLU A 401 -11.96 23.84 -4.86
C GLU A 401 -11.66 22.71 -5.86
N THR A 402 -10.58 21.94 -5.63
CA THR A 402 -10.24 20.79 -6.47
C THR A 402 -11.31 19.71 -6.45
N GLY A 403 -11.83 19.35 -5.28
CA GLY A 403 -12.88 18.34 -5.15
C GLY A 403 -14.19 18.76 -5.82
N SER A 404 -14.61 20.02 -5.57
CA SER A 404 -15.81 20.60 -6.17
C SER A 404 -15.72 20.65 -7.70
N ALA A 405 -14.60 21.15 -8.25
CA ALA A 405 -14.36 21.19 -9.69
C ALA A 405 -14.32 19.79 -10.32
N THR A 406 -13.76 18.80 -9.60
CA THR A 406 -13.75 17.40 -10.04
C THR A 406 -15.16 16.84 -10.15
N LEU A 407 -16.01 17.04 -9.12
CA LEU A 407 -17.41 16.60 -9.13
C LEU A 407 -18.21 17.25 -10.26
N GLU A 408 -18.04 18.56 -10.48
CA GLU A 408 -18.69 19.26 -11.59
C GLU A 408 -18.24 18.74 -12.96
N CYS A 409 -16.95 18.43 -13.11
CA CYS A 409 -16.43 17.85 -14.34
C CYS A 409 -16.99 16.45 -14.59
N LEU A 410 -17.03 15.59 -13.57
CA LEU A 410 -17.64 14.26 -13.66
C LEU A 410 -19.13 14.33 -14.02
N ALA A 411 -19.87 15.26 -13.42
CA ALA A 411 -21.27 15.51 -13.74
C ALA A 411 -21.47 15.96 -15.20
N ARG A 412 -20.64 16.89 -15.69
CA ARG A 412 -20.65 17.30 -17.12
C ARG A 412 -20.32 16.15 -18.06
N LEU A 413 -19.42 15.26 -17.67
CA LEU A 413 -19.08 14.07 -18.42
C LEU A 413 -20.14 12.96 -18.30
N GLY A 414 -21.14 13.09 -17.43
CA GLY A 414 -22.14 12.06 -17.18
C GLY A 414 -21.58 10.81 -16.51
N ILE A 415 -20.55 10.96 -15.67
CA ILE A 415 -19.89 9.86 -14.95
C ILE A 415 -20.37 9.89 -13.50
N ASP A 416 -21.14 8.88 -13.09
CA ASP A 416 -21.57 8.69 -11.71
C ASP A 416 -21.21 7.27 -11.23
N PRO A 417 -19.99 7.08 -10.69
CA PRO A 417 -19.52 5.77 -10.25
C PRO A 417 -20.36 5.23 -9.09
N GLN A 418 -20.90 4.04 -9.27
CA GLN A 418 -21.76 3.42 -8.26
C GLN A 418 -20.95 2.55 -7.29
N GLY A 419 -21.30 2.67 -6.02
CA GLY A 419 -20.84 1.84 -4.92
C GLY A 419 -22.02 1.08 -4.29
N GLY A 420 -22.02 1.02 -2.97
CA GLY A 420 -22.93 0.23 -2.17
C GLY A 420 -22.35 -1.13 -1.80
N ARG A 421 -22.86 -1.72 -0.72
CA ARG A 421 -22.61 -3.14 -0.47
C ARG A 421 -23.13 -3.87 -1.71
N PRO A 422 -22.36 -4.78 -2.32
CA PRO A 422 -22.94 -5.70 -3.28
C PRO A 422 -24.18 -6.25 -2.61
N SER A 423 -25.33 -5.96 -3.23
CA SER A 423 -26.63 -6.28 -2.69
C SER A 423 -26.53 -7.68 -2.14
N GLY A 424 -27.08 -7.95 -0.95
CA GLY A 424 -27.11 -9.30 -0.38
C GLY A 424 -27.82 -10.34 -1.27
N GLY A 425 -28.16 -10.00 -2.51
CA GLY A 425 -28.47 -10.88 -3.62
C GLY A 425 -27.28 -11.03 -4.57
N GLY A 426 -26.89 -12.28 -4.76
CA GLY A 426 -25.84 -12.76 -5.66
C GLY A 426 -25.69 -14.26 -5.42
N VAL A 427 -25.07 -14.99 -6.35
CA VAL A 427 -24.98 -16.47 -6.25
C VAL A 427 -24.24 -16.91 -4.98
N PHE A 428 -23.46 -16.01 -4.36
CA PHE A 428 -22.68 -16.26 -3.16
C PHE A 428 -23.17 -15.51 -1.91
N ALA A 429 -24.40 -15.00 -1.92
CA ALA A 429 -24.99 -14.31 -0.78
C ALA A 429 -24.81 -15.05 0.56
N GLY A 430 -24.11 -14.42 1.51
CA GLY A 430 -23.87 -14.96 2.84
C GLY A 430 -22.82 -16.09 2.92
N LYS A 431 -22.18 -16.42 1.80
CA LYS A 431 -21.20 -17.51 1.70
C LYS A 431 -19.79 -17.02 2.00
N ARG A 432 -19.00 -17.83 2.70
CA ARG A 432 -17.62 -17.53 3.05
C ARG A 432 -16.62 -18.29 2.18
N PHE A 433 -15.73 -17.54 1.55
CA PHE A 433 -14.71 -18.05 0.65
C PHE A 433 -13.33 -18.01 1.30
N VAL A 434 -12.53 -19.04 1.07
CA VAL A 434 -11.08 -18.96 1.23
C VAL A 434 -10.47 -19.07 -0.17
N ILE A 435 -9.56 -18.19 -0.52
CA ILE A 435 -8.79 -18.29 -1.76
C ILE A 435 -7.45 -18.96 -1.45
N THR A 436 -6.98 -19.89 -2.28
CA THR A 436 -5.68 -20.54 -2.12
C THR A 436 -5.10 -20.93 -3.48
N GLY A 437 -3.78 -21.03 -3.58
CA GLY A 437 -3.09 -21.26 -4.85
C GLY A 437 -2.99 -20.02 -5.75
N THR A 438 -2.35 -20.20 -6.89
CA THR A 438 -2.20 -19.22 -7.97
C THR A 438 -3.33 -19.41 -8.97
N LEU A 439 -4.07 -18.34 -9.26
CA LEU A 439 -5.14 -18.32 -10.25
C LEU A 439 -4.53 -17.94 -11.62
N SER A 440 -4.94 -18.64 -12.68
CA SER A 440 -4.32 -18.62 -14.00
C SER A 440 -4.81 -17.46 -14.86
N THR A 441 -6.07 -17.01 -14.67
CA THR A 441 -6.67 -15.95 -15.50
C THR A 441 -6.94 -14.66 -14.73
N MET A 442 -6.94 -14.68 -13.40
CA MET A 442 -7.12 -13.48 -12.57
C MET A 442 -6.17 -13.42 -11.37
N SER A 443 -5.98 -12.24 -10.82
CA SER A 443 -5.24 -12.05 -9.58
C SER A 443 -6.09 -12.47 -8.36
N ARG A 444 -5.42 -12.70 -7.23
CA ARG A 444 -6.10 -13.03 -5.97
C ARG A 444 -7.02 -11.90 -5.48
N ASP A 445 -6.66 -10.66 -5.75
CA ASP A 445 -7.46 -9.48 -5.39
C ASP A 445 -8.66 -9.33 -6.34
N GLU A 446 -8.47 -9.57 -7.65
CA GLU A 446 -9.57 -9.62 -8.63
C GLU A 446 -10.59 -10.73 -8.28
N ALA A 447 -10.11 -11.91 -7.88
CA ALA A 447 -10.98 -12.99 -7.42
C ALA A 447 -11.75 -12.62 -6.14
N LYS A 448 -11.10 -11.91 -5.22
CA LYS A 448 -11.74 -11.40 -4.00
C LYS A 448 -12.83 -10.36 -4.35
N GLU A 449 -12.54 -9.45 -5.25
CA GLU A 449 -13.51 -8.47 -5.75
C GLU A 449 -14.72 -9.17 -6.40
N LYS A 450 -14.51 -10.16 -7.29
CA LYS A 450 -15.59 -10.93 -7.92
C LYS A 450 -16.44 -11.71 -6.91
N ILE A 451 -15.81 -12.32 -5.89
CA ILE A 451 -16.52 -13.01 -4.80
C ILE A 451 -17.39 -12.02 -4.02
N GLU A 452 -16.81 -10.88 -3.64
CA GLU A 452 -17.50 -9.85 -2.88
C GLU A 452 -18.64 -9.24 -3.69
N ALA A 453 -18.41 -8.92 -4.97
CA ALA A 453 -19.42 -8.43 -5.91
C ALA A 453 -20.64 -9.35 -6.04
N ASN A 454 -20.45 -10.67 -5.87
CA ASN A 454 -21.52 -11.68 -5.92
C ASN A 454 -22.11 -12.03 -4.53
N GLY A 455 -21.89 -11.19 -3.52
CA GLY A 455 -22.47 -11.31 -2.19
C GLY A 455 -21.71 -12.25 -1.23
N GLY A 456 -20.56 -12.75 -1.65
CA GLY A 456 -19.69 -13.61 -0.85
C GLY A 456 -18.71 -12.83 0.05
N LYS A 457 -18.12 -13.49 1.04
CA LYS A 457 -17.11 -12.89 1.93
C LYS A 457 -15.83 -13.69 1.93
N THR A 458 -14.69 -13.06 1.64
CA THR A 458 -13.39 -13.74 1.73
C THR A 458 -12.84 -13.77 3.16
N ILE A 459 -12.28 -14.91 3.56
CA ILE A 459 -11.67 -15.14 4.87
C ILE A 459 -10.28 -15.78 4.70
N GLY A 460 -9.38 -15.52 5.65
CA GLY A 460 -7.96 -15.91 5.54
C GLY A 460 -7.67 -17.40 5.80
N SER A 461 -8.58 -18.09 6.48
CA SER A 461 -8.35 -19.47 6.97
C SER A 461 -9.55 -20.39 6.73
N VAL A 462 -9.25 -21.65 6.41
CA VAL A 462 -10.26 -22.71 6.28
C VAL A 462 -10.70 -23.17 7.66
N SER A 463 -12.02 -23.19 7.87
CA SER A 463 -12.69 -23.65 9.10
C SER A 463 -13.97 -24.40 8.74
N LYS A 464 -14.64 -25.03 9.71
CA LYS A 464 -15.98 -25.63 9.53
C LYS A 464 -17.05 -24.63 9.08
N LYS A 465 -16.76 -23.34 9.24
CA LYS A 465 -17.61 -22.23 8.82
C LYS A 465 -17.34 -21.85 7.36
N THR A 466 -16.25 -22.28 6.75
CA THR A 466 -15.99 -21.93 5.34
C THR A 466 -16.99 -22.65 4.44
N ASP A 467 -17.64 -21.90 3.54
CA ASP A 467 -18.61 -22.46 2.60
C ASP A 467 -17.91 -22.94 1.31
N TYR A 468 -16.99 -22.13 0.79
CA TYR A 468 -16.24 -22.43 -0.43
C TYR A 468 -14.73 -22.22 -0.26
N LEU A 469 -13.93 -23.07 -0.91
CA LEU A 469 -12.51 -22.86 -1.16
C LEU A 469 -12.32 -22.64 -2.66
N LEU A 470 -11.91 -21.43 -3.06
CA LEU A 470 -11.43 -21.17 -4.42
C LEU A 470 -9.97 -21.59 -4.50
N ALA A 471 -9.69 -22.66 -5.24
CA ALA A 471 -8.40 -23.31 -5.33
C ALA A 471 -7.81 -23.14 -6.74
N GLY A 472 -6.71 -22.38 -6.82
CA GLY A 472 -5.85 -22.32 -7.99
C GLY A 472 -4.73 -23.37 -7.94
N GLU A 473 -3.80 -23.27 -8.88
CA GLU A 473 -2.60 -24.11 -8.90
C GLU A 473 -1.82 -24.02 -7.58
N GLN A 474 -1.25 -25.13 -7.12
CA GLN A 474 -0.48 -25.19 -5.87
C GLN A 474 -1.27 -24.79 -4.60
N ALA A 475 -2.58 -25.09 -4.55
CA ALA A 475 -3.48 -24.81 -3.42
C ALA A 475 -3.02 -25.31 -2.03
N GLY A 476 -2.11 -26.29 -1.97
CA GLY A 476 -1.33 -26.65 -0.79
C GLY A 476 -2.14 -27.13 0.42
N LEU A 477 -1.64 -26.86 1.63
CA LEU A 477 -2.22 -27.35 2.91
C LEU A 477 -3.66 -26.88 3.18
N LYS A 478 -4.12 -25.79 2.56
CA LYS A 478 -5.49 -25.31 2.71
C LYS A 478 -6.49 -26.18 1.95
N LEU A 479 -6.08 -26.77 0.83
CA LEU A 479 -6.88 -27.74 0.08
C LEU A 479 -7.14 -28.99 0.91
N ALA A 480 -6.08 -29.62 1.41
CA ALA A 480 -6.17 -30.81 2.26
C ALA A 480 -7.03 -30.55 3.52
N LYS A 481 -6.92 -29.35 4.11
CA LYS A 481 -7.75 -28.95 5.26
C LYS A 481 -9.22 -28.76 4.88
N ALA A 482 -9.51 -28.24 3.69
CA ALA A 482 -10.88 -28.08 3.19
C ALA A 482 -11.54 -29.44 2.91
N GLU A 483 -10.81 -30.37 2.29
CA GLU A 483 -11.26 -31.75 2.04
C GLU A 483 -11.60 -32.46 3.35
N THR A 484 -10.71 -32.38 4.35
CA THR A 484 -10.93 -32.98 5.68
C THR A 484 -12.16 -32.41 6.40
N LEU A 485 -12.48 -31.13 6.15
CA LEU A 485 -13.60 -30.43 6.77
C LEU A 485 -14.89 -30.47 5.95
N GLY A 486 -14.88 -31.11 4.77
CA GLY A 486 -16.04 -31.19 3.88
C GLY A 486 -16.45 -29.87 3.24
N VAL A 487 -15.52 -28.92 3.09
CA VAL A 487 -15.78 -27.62 2.46
C VAL A 487 -15.83 -27.79 0.94
N THR A 488 -16.75 -27.10 0.25
CA THR A 488 -16.88 -27.22 -1.21
C THR A 488 -15.71 -26.53 -1.91
N ILE A 489 -15.02 -27.25 -2.80
CA ILE A 489 -13.86 -26.73 -3.53
C ILE A 489 -14.31 -26.31 -4.93
N LEU A 490 -13.95 -25.10 -5.34
CA LEU A 490 -14.16 -24.57 -6.68
C LEU A 490 -12.79 -24.28 -7.31
N ASP A 491 -12.59 -24.73 -8.54
CA ASP A 491 -11.51 -24.22 -9.38
C ASP A 491 -11.95 -22.89 -10.02
N GLU A 492 -10.99 -22.22 -10.67
CA GLU A 492 -11.21 -20.92 -11.31
C GLU A 492 -12.29 -20.96 -12.40
N VAL A 493 -12.34 -22.02 -13.19
CA VAL A 493 -13.32 -22.19 -14.28
C VAL A 493 -14.73 -22.36 -13.73
N ASN A 494 -14.92 -23.20 -12.72
CA ASN A 494 -16.23 -23.42 -12.09
C ASN A 494 -16.67 -22.22 -11.24
N PHE A 495 -15.72 -21.43 -10.73
CA PHE A 495 -16.01 -20.17 -10.09
C PHE A 495 -16.58 -19.14 -11.07
N LEU A 496 -15.93 -18.94 -12.22
CA LEU A 496 -16.40 -18.03 -13.28
C LEU A 496 -17.79 -18.43 -13.82
N LYS A 497 -17.98 -19.73 -14.12
CA LYS A 497 -19.29 -20.26 -14.54
C LYS A 497 -20.42 -19.98 -13.56
N ARG A 498 -20.14 -19.97 -12.25
CA ARG A 498 -21.16 -19.72 -11.21
C ARG A 498 -21.54 -18.25 -11.09
N ILE A 499 -20.69 -17.34 -11.52
CA ILE A 499 -20.97 -15.89 -11.52
C ILE A 499 -21.45 -15.38 -12.89
N GLY A 500 -21.52 -16.26 -13.89
CA GLY A 500 -22.04 -15.93 -15.23
C GLY A 500 -21.02 -15.28 -16.17
N ASP A 501 -19.72 -15.40 -15.86
CA ASP A 501 -18.59 -14.89 -16.65
C ASP A 501 -17.95 -15.96 -17.55
#